data_AF-A0A2V7UQG9-F1
#
_entry.id   AF-A0A2V7UQG9-F1
#
_cell.length_a   1.000
_cell.length_b   1.000
_cell.length_c   1.000
_cell.angle_alpha   90.00
_cell.angle_beta   90.00
_cell.angle_gamma   90.00
#
_symmetry.space_group_name_H-M   'P 1'
#
loop_
_entity.id
_entity.type
_entity.pdbx_description
1 polymer ?
#
loop_
_entity_poly.entity_id
_entity_poly.type
_entity_poly.pdbx_seq_one_letter_code
_entity_poly.pdbx_strand_id
1 'polypeptide(L)'
;MMVFGKSLSEYIRFQRVVLGLILVVGLARLFLSLAGTSNDVVKFLSMTVVGLAAIFYYGIRVHTSGFGTYKHLLPLLFIQNVLANTIAIAGILIARFSGHPNVFTAPEFGGATRTRWHILGHVGIGMILASLVGWLVACVVMWVTKKVAGGKQPQPATA
;
A
#
# COMPACT_ATOMS: atom_id res chain seq x y z
N MET A 1 -18.29 -11.19 5.40
CA MET A 1 -18.44 -10.33 4.20
C MET A 1 -17.58 -10.89 3.07
N MET A 2 -18.15 -10.99 1.86
CA MET A 2 -17.48 -11.49 0.66
C MET A 2 -17.27 -10.35 -0.34
N VAL A 3 -16.10 -10.27 -0.98
CA VAL A 3 -15.74 -9.30 -2.01
C VAL A 3 -15.24 -10.06 -3.23
N PHE A 4 -15.97 -9.96 -4.33
CA PHE A 4 -15.70 -10.70 -5.58
C PHE A 4 -15.59 -12.22 -5.41
N GLY A 5 -16.36 -12.80 -4.47
CA GLY A 5 -16.35 -14.23 -4.19
C GLY A 5 -15.23 -14.70 -3.26
N LYS A 6 -14.50 -13.77 -2.61
CA LYS A 6 -13.51 -14.09 -1.57
C LYS A 6 -13.83 -13.38 -0.26
N SER A 7 -13.54 -14.04 0.85
CA SER A 7 -13.64 -13.48 2.19
C SER A 7 -12.54 -12.44 2.45
N LEU A 8 -12.77 -11.52 3.38
CA LEU A 8 -11.74 -10.56 3.80
C LEU A 8 -10.48 -11.25 4.34
N SER A 9 -10.64 -12.36 5.07
CA SER A 9 -9.53 -13.15 5.62
C SER A 9 -8.65 -13.77 4.53
N GLU A 10 -9.23 -14.18 3.40
CA GLU A 10 -8.44 -14.63 2.23
C GLU A 10 -7.55 -13.51 1.68
N TYR A 11 -8.09 -12.29 1.54
CA TYR A 11 -7.30 -11.16 1.10
C TYR A 11 -6.18 -10.88 2.10
N ILE A 12 -6.48 -10.76 3.40
CA ILE A 12 -5.49 -10.50 4.45
C ILE A 12 -4.41 -11.58 4.45
N ARG A 13 -4.79 -12.87 4.42
CA ARG A 13 -3.83 -13.98 4.38
C ARG A 13 -2.93 -13.93 3.15
N PHE A 14 -3.50 -13.60 1.99
CA PHE A 14 -2.77 -13.49 0.74
C PHE A 14 -1.71 -12.38 0.74
N GLN A 15 -2.00 -11.27 1.43
CA GLN A 15 -1.13 -10.10 1.49
C GLN A 15 -0.42 -9.86 2.83
N ARG A 16 -0.49 -10.81 3.77
CA ARG A 16 0.01 -10.67 5.14
C ARG A 16 1.44 -10.15 5.26
N VAL A 17 2.32 -10.52 4.33
CA VAL A 17 3.73 -10.09 4.32
C VAL A 17 3.82 -8.59 4.04
N VAL A 18 3.13 -8.09 3.01
CA VAL A 18 3.12 -6.66 2.68
C VAL A 18 2.46 -5.86 3.80
N LEU A 19 1.36 -6.35 4.37
CA LEU A 19 0.73 -5.68 5.52
C LEU A 19 1.66 -5.64 6.73
N GLY A 20 2.36 -6.74 7.02
CA GLY A 20 3.37 -6.79 8.07
C GLY A 20 4.49 -5.79 7.83
N LEU A 21 4.99 -5.68 6.59
CA LEU A 21 6.02 -4.70 6.22
C LEU A 21 5.52 -3.26 6.40
N ILE A 22 4.31 -2.93 5.93
CA ILE A 22 3.72 -1.59 6.11
C ILE A 22 3.59 -1.27 7.59
N LEU A 23 3.09 -2.22 8.39
CA LEU A 23 2.92 -2.04 9.83
C LEU A 23 4.27 -1.79 10.51
N VAL A 24 5.26 -2.65 10.26
CA VAL A 24 6.60 -2.54 10.89
C VAL A 24 7.28 -1.24 10.46
N VAL A 25 7.31 -0.93 9.16
CA VAL A 25 7.93 0.29 8.63
C VAL A 25 7.23 1.53 9.18
N GLY A 26 5.90 1.54 9.18
CA GLY A 26 5.09 2.66 9.65
C GLY A 26 5.26 2.93 11.15
N LEU A 27 5.23 1.87 11.97
CA LEU A 27 5.42 1.99 13.41
C LEU A 27 6.87 2.35 13.77
N ALA A 28 7.86 1.72 13.14
CA ALA A 28 9.26 2.07 13.35
C ALA A 28 9.52 3.54 12.98
N ARG A 29 8.99 3.99 11.84
CA ARG A 29 9.02 5.39 11.42
C ARG A 29 8.41 6.33 12.48
N LEU A 30 7.23 5.99 12.99
CA LEU A 30 6.54 6.77 14.01
C LEU A 30 7.35 6.86 15.31
N PHE A 31 7.75 5.72 15.86
CA PHE A 31 8.42 5.65 17.16
C PHE A 31 9.81 6.28 17.13
N LEU A 32 10.59 6.09 16.06
CA LEU A 32 11.89 6.76 15.93
C LEU A 32 11.74 8.27 15.89
N SER A 33 10.74 8.78 15.17
CA SER A 33 10.47 10.22 15.11
C SER A 33 10.02 10.77 16.47
N LEU A 34 9.14 10.05 17.19
CA LEU A 34 8.74 10.43 18.55
C LEU A 34 9.89 10.39 19.56
N ALA A 35 10.88 9.51 19.34
CA ALA A 35 12.12 9.45 20.11
C ALA A 35 13.13 10.57 19.76
N GLY A 36 12.77 11.50 18.86
CA GLY A 36 13.61 12.63 18.47
C GLY A 36 14.62 12.31 17.35
N THR A 37 14.50 11.16 16.67
CA THR A 37 15.34 10.85 15.51
C THR A 37 15.03 11.83 14.37
N SER A 38 16.07 12.36 13.72
CA SER A 38 15.91 13.34 12.65
C SER A 38 15.18 12.78 11.43
N ASN A 39 14.46 13.65 10.72
CA ASN A 39 13.73 13.28 9.50
C ASN A 39 14.67 12.79 8.37
N ASP A 40 15.95 13.19 8.40
CA ASP A 40 16.96 12.70 7.45
C ASP A 40 17.25 11.21 7.57
N VAL A 41 17.09 10.63 8.76
CA VAL A 41 17.24 9.19 8.97
C VAL A 41 15.89 8.51 8.77
N VAL A 42 14.83 9.06 9.36
CA VAL A 42 13.50 8.44 9.37
C VAL A 42 12.87 8.36 7.96
N LYS A 43 13.25 9.24 7.02
CA LYS A 43 12.71 9.26 5.64
C LYS A 43 12.92 7.95 4.87
N PHE A 44 13.96 7.18 5.22
CA PHE A 44 14.25 5.89 4.56
C PHE A 44 13.24 4.80 4.93
N LEU A 45 12.52 4.94 6.04
CA LEU A 45 11.42 4.05 6.44
C LEU A 45 10.11 4.45 5.73
N SER A 46 10.04 4.27 4.42
CA SER A 46 8.91 4.78 3.62
C SER A 46 7.83 3.72 3.34
N MET A 47 6.66 3.86 3.98
CA MET A 47 5.46 3.07 3.65
C MET A 47 5.02 3.28 2.19
N THR A 48 5.25 4.45 1.61
CA THR A 48 4.94 4.74 0.20
C THR A 48 5.76 3.83 -0.73
N VAL A 49 7.05 3.66 -0.46
CA VAL A 49 7.92 2.77 -1.25
C VAL A 49 7.42 1.32 -1.15
N VAL A 50 7.05 0.86 0.05
CA VAL A 50 6.46 -0.48 0.25
C VAL A 50 5.16 -0.63 -0.55
N GLY A 51 4.26 0.36 -0.48
CA GLY A 51 2.99 0.36 -1.21
C GLY A 51 3.18 0.35 -2.73
N LEU A 52 4.14 1.13 -3.24
CA LEU A 52 4.49 1.14 -4.67
C LEU A 52 5.05 -0.20 -5.12
N ALA A 53 5.98 -0.79 -4.36
CA ALA A 53 6.51 -2.12 -4.64
C ALA A 53 5.38 -3.19 -4.66
N ALA A 54 4.41 -3.07 -3.74
CA ALA A 54 3.26 -3.96 -3.68
C ALA A 54 2.35 -3.89 -4.90
N ILE A 55 2.20 -2.72 -5.55
CA ILE A 55 1.45 -2.58 -6.81
C ILE A 55 2.04 -3.51 -7.89
N PHE A 56 3.35 -3.46 -8.11
CA PHE A 56 4.02 -4.31 -9.09
C PHE A 56 3.99 -5.78 -8.66
N TYR A 57 4.30 -6.05 -7.40
CA TYR A 57 4.28 -7.40 -6.86
C TYR A 57 2.92 -8.07 -7.04
N TYR A 58 1.82 -7.41 -6.67
CA TYR A 58 0.48 -8.00 -6.80
C TYR A 58 -0.03 -8.05 -8.24
N GLY A 59 0.35 -7.10 -9.11
CA GLY A 59 0.10 -7.19 -10.55
C GLY A 59 0.64 -8.51 -11.13
N ILE A 60 1.80 -8.96 -10.64
CA ILE A 60 2.37 -10.26 -11.03
C ILE A 60 1.69 -11.40 -10.23
N ARG A 61 1.75 -11.34 -8.90
CA ARG A 61 1.43 -12.48 -8.02
C ARG A 61 0.00 -12.97 -8.18
N VAL A 62 -0.97 -12.06 -8.35
CA VAL A 62 -2.39 -12.44 -8.37
C VAL A 62 -2.71 -13.45 -9.48
N HIS A 63 -2.12 -13.31 -10.66
CA HIS A 63 -2.35 -14.25 -11.75
C HIS A 63 -1.42 -15.46 -11.67
N THR A 64 -0.15 -15.30 -11.27
CA THR A 64 0.80 -16.42 -11.21
C THR A 64 0.50 -17.42 -10.11
N SER A 65 -0.22 -17.02 -9.06
CA SER A 65 -0.63 -17.94 -7.99
C SER A 65 -2.09 -18.40 -8.07
N GLY A 66 -2.80 -18.11 -9.16
CA GLY A 66 -4.21 -18.47 -9.32
C GLY A 66 -5.17 -17.80 -8.31
N PHE A 67 -4.76 -16.70 -7.66
CA PHE A 67 -5.59 -16.08 -6.63
C PHE A 67 -6.82 -15.37 -7.21
N GLY A 68 -6.70 -14.83 -8.43
CA GLY A 68 -7.84 -14.27 -9.12
C GLY A 68 -7.46 -13.47 -10.36
N THR A 69 -8.38 -12.59 -10.74
CA THR A 69 -8.29 -11.71 -11.91
C THR A 69 -8.12 -10.24 -11.51
N TYR A 70 -8.14 -9.34 -12.50
CA TYR A 70 -7.95 -7.89 -12.35
C TYR A 70 -8.79 -7.26 -11.23
N LYS A 71 -10.03 -7.71 -11.01
CA LYS A 71 -10.91 -7.18 -9.95
C LYS A 71 -10.38 -7.40 -8.54
N HIS A 72 -9.57 -8.45 -8.31
CA HIS A 72 -9.01 -8.77 -7.00
C HIS A 72 -7.81 -7.90 -6.62
N LEU A 73 -7.22 -7.18 -7.59
CA LEU A 73 -6.15 -6.22 -7.31
C LEU A 73 -6.66 -5.03 -6.51
N LEU A 74 -7.89 -4.56 -6.78
CA LEU A 74 -8.46 -3.39 -6.09
C LEU A 74 -8.61 -3.62 -4.57
N PRO A 75 -9.25 -4.71 -4.07
CA PRO A 75 -9.32 -4.95 -2.63
C PRO A 75 -7.96 -5.10 -1.97
N LEU A 76 -6.98 -5.72 -2.64
CA LEU A 76 -5.61 -5.84 -2.10
C LEU A 76 -5.00 -4.46 -1.87
N LEU A 77 -5.02 -3.61 -2.90
CA LEU A 77 -4.44 -2.26 -2.83
C LEU A 77 -5.21 -1.34 -1.88
N PHE A 78 -6.53 -1.48 -1.83
CA PHE A 78 -7.36 -0.73 -0.88
C PHE A 78 -7.02 -1.08 0.56
N ILE A 79 -6.92 -2.38 0.91
CA ILE A 79 -6.62 -2.82 2.28
C ILE A 79 -5.26 -2.30 2.75
N GLN A 80 -4.21 -2.40 1.93
CA GLN A 80 -2.88 -1.88 2.30
C GLN A 80 -2.88 -0.35 2.44
N ASN A 81 -3.64 0.36 1.60
CA ASN A 81 -3.73 1.82 1.67
C ASN A 81 -4.52 2.26 2.90
N VAL A 82 -5.58 1.55 3.27
CA VAL A 82 -6.29 1.77 4.54
C VAL A 82 -5.33 1.61 5.71
N LEU A 83 -4.53 0.53 5.75
CA LEU A 83 -3.55 0.33 6.81
C LEU A 83 -2.52 1.47 6.88
N ALA A 84 -1.84 1.78 5.78
CA ALA A 84 -0.80 2.79 5.74
C ALA A 84 -1.32 4.19 6.13
N ASN A 85 -2.49 4.58 5.60
CA ASN A 85 -3.09 5.87 5.92
C ASN A 85 -3.66 5.91 7.35
N THR A 86 -4.10 4.78 7.91
CA THR A 86 -4.52 4.72 9.32
C THR A 86 -3.35 5.00 10.25
N ILE A 87 -2.17 4.44 9.97
CA ILE A 87 -0.94 4.72 10.72
C ILE A 87 -0.58 6.21 10.62
N ALA A 88 -0.64 6.79 9.42
CA ALA A 88 -0.35 8.20 9.23
C ALA A 88 -1.34 9.12 9.97
N ILE A 89 -2.64 8.84 9.86
CA ILE A 89 -3.69 9.56 10.59
C ILE A 89 -3.48 9.44 12.10
N ALA A 90 -3.14 8.26 12.61
CA ALA A 90 -2.82 8.07 14.02
C ALA A 90 -1.62 8.94 14.44
N GLY A 91 -0.54 8.99 13.64
CA GLY A 91 0.59 9.89 13.88
C GLY A 91 0.21 11.37 13.94
N ILE A 92 -0.66 11.82 13.03
CA ILE A 92 -1.19 13.19 13.01
C ILE A 92 -2.02 13.47 14.28
N LEU A 93 -2.88 12.53 14.68
CA LEU A 93 -3.71 12.67 15.88
C LEU A 93 -2.85 12.69 17.15
N ILE A 94 -1.83 11.83 17.24
CA ILE A 94 -0.86 11.83 18.34
C ILE A 94 -0.22 13.22 18.45
N ALA A 95 0.33 13.76 17.37
CA ALA A 95 0.93 15.10 17.39
C ALA A 95 -0.06 16.19 17.80
N ARG A 96 -1.31 16.09 17.34
CA ARG A 96 -2.36 17.06 17.68
C ARG A 96 -2.72 17.03 19.17
N PHE A 97 -2.81 15.86 19.78
CA PHE A 97 -3.24 15.72 21.18
C PHE A 97 -2.09 15.81 22.18
N SER A 98 -0.88 15.38 21.82
CA SER A 98 0.30 15.45 22.69
C SER A 98 1.07 16.76 22.57
N GLY A 99 0.87 17.51 21.47
CA GLY A 99 1.67 18.68 21.15
C GLY A 99 3.09 18.36 20.65
N HIS A 100 3.45 17.07 20.54
CA HIS A 100 4.75 16.63 20.06
C HIS A 100 4.72 16.36 18.55
N PRO A 101 5.35 17.21 17.72
CA PRO A 101 5.40 16.97 16.28
C PRO A 101 6.14 15.68 15.99
N ASN A 102 5.77 15.03 14.89
CA ASN A 102 6.45 13.85 14.38
C ASN A 102 6.49 13.89 12.85
N VAL A 103 7.10 12.86 12.26
CA VAL A 103 7.32 12.74 10.83
C VAL A 103 6.02 12.83 9.99
N PHE A 104 4.85 12.46 10.55
CA PHE A 104 3.57 12.58 9.84
C PHE A 104 2.97 13.99 9.88
N THR A 105 3.51 14.90 10.68
CA THR A 105 3.15 16.32 10.67
C THR A 105 4.27 17.21 10.12
N ALA A 106 5.37 16.62 9.63
CA ALA A 106 6.49 17.39 9.11
C ALA A 106 6.12 18.04 7.76
N PRO A 107 6.37 19.35 7.57
CA PRO A 107 5.99 20.08 6.35
C PRO A 107 6.54 19.48 5.06
N GLU A 108 7.75 18.93 5.10
CA GLU A 108 8.44 18.32 3.96
C GLU A 108 7.79 17.02 3.46
N PHE A 109 6.90 16.40 4.25
CA PHE A 109 6.19 15.18 3.87
C PHE A 109 4.68 15.38 3.62
N GLY A 110 4.04 16.32 4.33
CA GLY A 110 2.59 16.54 4.24
C GLY A 110 2.16 17.82 3.52
N GLY A 111 3.11 18.70 3.19
CA GLY A 111 2.81 20.10 2.91
C GLY A 111 2.29 20.82 4.17
N ALA A 112 2.52 22.12 4.29
CA ALA A 112 2.08 22.91 5.46
C ALA A 112 0.55 23.13 5.52
N THR A 113 -0.23 22.04 5.47
CA THR A 113 -1.69 22.04 5.42
C THR A 113 -2.30 21.96 6.81
N ARG A 114 -3.53 22.49 6.97
CA ARG A 114 -4.26 22.40 8.25
C ARG A 114 -4.60 20.93 8.55
N THR A 115 -4.49 20.52 9.82
CA THR A 115 -4.71 19.13 10.29
C THR A 115 -5.96 18.45 9.69
N ARG A 116 -7.12 19.13 9.68
CA ARG A 116 -8.36 18.56 9.13
C ARG A 116 -8.25 18.20 7.65
N TRP A 117 -7.56 19.05 6.87
CA TRP A 117 -7.37 18.85 5.44
C TRP A 117 -6.29 17.80 5.16
N HIS A 118 -5.28 17.73 6.01
CA HIS A 118 -4.28 16.67 5.95
C HIS A 118 -4.90 15.28 6.17
N ILE A 119 -5.73 15.13 7.22
CA ILE A 119 -6.47 13.90 7.49
C ILE A 119 -7.43 13.56 6.34
N LEU A 120 -8.18 14.55 5.84
CA LEU A 120 -9.09 14.32 4.71
C LEU A 120 -8.33 13.94 3.43
N GLY A 121 -7.11 14.45 3.23
CA GLY A 121 -6.21 14.02 2.18
C GLY A 121 -5.85 12.55 2.29
N HIS A 122 -5.52 12.06 3.49
CA HIS A 122 -5.29 10.62 3.71
C HIS A 122 -6.53 9.77 3.42
N VAL A 123 -7.72 10.21 3.80
CA VAL A 123 -8.96 9.46 3.54
C VAL A 123 -9.34 9.49 2.06
N GLY A 124 -9.47 10.67 1.46
CA GLY A 124 -9.92 10.80 0.08
C GLY A 124 -8.84 10.43 -0.94
N ILE A 125 -7.68 11.07 -0.85
CA ILE A 125 -6.60 10.87 -1.83
C ILE A 125 -5.83 9.59 -1.51
N GLY A 126 -5.42 9.41 -0.26
CA GLY A 126 -4.57 8.30 0.17
C GLY A 126 -5.27 6.93 0.14
N MET A 127 -6.49 6.83 0.65
CA MET A 127 -7.22 5.54 0.69
C MET A 127 -8.01 5.28 -0.58
N ILE A 128 -8.67 6.29 -1.16
CA ILE A 128 -9.56 6.06 -2.32
C ILE A 128 -8.79 6.25 -3.63
N LEU A 129 -8.32 7.47 -3.92
CA LEU A 129 -7.74 7.78 -5.23
C LEU A 129 -6.47 6.96 -5.49
N ALA A 130 -5.55 6.87 -4.53
CA ALA A 130 -4.32 6.10 -4.70
C ALA A 130 -4.59 4.60 -4.89
N SER A 131 -5.66 4.06 -4.30
CA SER A 131 -6.06 2.67 -4.53
C SER A 131 -6.57 2.44 -5.95
N LEU A 132 -7.35 3.39 -6.48
CA LEU A 132 -7.85 3.32 -7.86
C LEU A 132 -6.71 3.47 -8.87
N VAL A 133 -5.82 4.45 -8.69
CA VAL A 133 -4.66 4.64 -9.55
C VAL A 133 -3.73 3.42 -9.49
N GLY A 134 -3.40 2.97 -8.28
CA GLY A 134 -2.57 1.77 -8.10
C GLY A 134 -3.20 0.52 -8.72
N TRP A 135 -4.52 0.39 -8.66
CA TRP A 135 -5.26 -0.70 -9.29
C TRP A 135 -5.11 -0.68 -10.81
N LEU A 136 -5.25 0.49 -11.45
CA LEU A 136 -5.03 0.63 -12.89
C LEU A 136 -3.60 0.23 -13.27
N VAL A 137 -2.60 0.70 -12.52
CA VAL A 137 -1.20 0.33 -12.76
C VAL A 137 -0.98 -1.18 -12.59
N ALA A 138 -1.48 -1.78 -11.51
CA ALA A 138 -1.36 -3.21 -11.29
C ALA A 138 -2.07 -4.04 -12.37
N CYS A 139 -3.19 -3.55 -12.91
CA CYS A 139 -3.87 -4.16 -14.05
C CYS A 139 -2.99 -4.15 -15.30
N VAL A 140 -2.32 -3.03 -15.61
CA VAL A 140 -1.36 -2.96 -16.72
C VAL A 140 -0.21 -3.95 -16.49
N VAL A 141 0.36 -4.00 -15.29
CA VAL A 141 1.42 -4.96 -14.93
C VAL A 141 0.95 -6.40 -15.13
N MET A 142 -0.26 -6.75 -14.65
CA MET A 142 -0.83 -8.08 -14.85
C MET A 142 -1.04 -8.40 -16.34
N TRP A 143 -1.52 -7.44 -17.12
CA TRP A 143 -1.73 -7.63 -18.55
C TRP A 143 -0.43 -7.92 -19.30
N VAL A 144 0.62 -7.11 -19.06
CA VAL A 144 1.95 -7.31 -19.65
C VAL A 144 2.50 -8.69 -19.27
N THR A 145 2.47 -9.02 -17.98
CA THR A 145 3.06 -10.28 -17.47
C THR A 145 2.33 -11.52 -17.95
N LYS A 146 0.99 -11.47 -18.08
CA LYS A 146 0.22 -12.53 -18.76
C LYS A 146 0.62 -12.72 -20.21
N LYS A 147 0.81 -11.63 -20.96
CA LYS A 147 1.23 -11.68 -22.37
C LYS A 147 2.61 -12.32 -22.52
N VAL A 148 3.55 -11.96 -21.65
CA VAL A 148 4.91 -12.53 -21.64
C VAL A 148 4.90 -14.01 -21.24
N ALA A 149 4.08 -14.41 -20.26
CA ALA A 149 3.97 -15.82 -19.85
C ALA A 149 3.25 -16.69 -20.90
N GLY A 150 2.18 -16.18 -21.52
CA GLY A 150 1.42 -16.89 -22.56
C GLY A 150 2.20 -17.10 -23.86
N GLY A 151 3.15 -16.22 -24.18
CA GLY A 151 4.06 -16.37 -25.33
C GLY A 151 5.13 -17.47 -25.16
N LYS A 152 5.19 -18.15 -24.01
CA LYS A 152 6.18 -19.22 -23.70
C LYS A 152 5.59 -20.63 -23.75
N GLN A 153 4.46 -20.88 -24.41
CA GLN A 153 4.02 -22.27 -24.63
C GLN A 153 5.02 -22.98 -25.57
N PRO A 154 5.64 -24.10 -25.15
CA PRO A 154 6.43 -24.93 -26.05
C PRO A 154 5.53 -25.43 -27.18
N GLN A 155 5.97 -25.31 -28.43
CA GLN A 155 5.37 -26.05 -29.53
C GLN A 155 5.29 -27.53 -29.13
N PRO A 156 4.12 -28.19 -29.24
CA PRO A 156 4.05 -29.62 -29.03
C PRO A 156 5.01 -30.28 -30.03
N ALA A 157 5.94 -31.08 -29.51
CA ALA A 157 6.82 -31.89 -30.34
C ALA A 157 5.93 -32.79 -31.19
N THR A 158 5.93 -32.56 -32.50
CA THR A 158 5.32 -33.45 -33.48
C THR A 158 6.10 -34.76 -33.47
N ALA A 159 5.42 -35.86 -33.12
CA ALA A 159 5.83 -37.23 -33.39
C ALA A 159 4.65 -37.98 -33.99
#